data_AF-A0A936BQL9-F1
#
_entry.id   AF-A0A936BQL9-F1
#
_cell.length_a   1.000
_cell.length_b   1.000
_cell.length_c   1.000
_cell.angle_alpha   90.00
_cell.angle_beta   90.00
_cell.angle_gamma   90.00
#
_symmetry.space_group_name_H-M   'P 1'
#
loop_
_entity.id
_entity.type
_entity.pdbx_description
1 polymer ?
#
loop_
_entity_poly.entity_id
_entity_poly.type
_entity_poly.pdbx_seq_one_letter_code
_entity_poly.pdbx_strand_id
1 'polypeptide(L)'
;MVAEAELERWLAAHTAAAPATLKERVLEHVRAVDDGGTVAERLALAAERVLAIVEEHPGDRGIALDLLAADAIITLALLAQAEAAPDRLGAFAEGLLAAERAG
;
A
#
# COMPACT_ATOMS: atom_id res chain seq x y z
N MET A 1 4.05 15.74 -6.45
CA MET A 1 3.60 15.52 -5.05
C MET A 1 2.09 15.45 -5.08
N VAL A 2 1.53 14.26 -4.85
CA VAL A 2 0.08 14.10 -4.67
C VAL A 2 -0.34 14.91 -3.46
N ALA A 3 -1.46 15.64 -3.55
CA ALA A 3 -1.98 16.33 -2.38
C ALA A 3 -2.37 15.27 -1.32
N GLU A 4 -1.89 15.40 -0.09
CA GLU A 4 -2.24 14.49 1.02
C GLU A 4 -3.76 14.27 1.14
N ALA A 5 -4.53 15.35 0.98
CA ALA A 5 -5.98 15.32 0.97
C ALA A 5 -6.59 14.47 -0.18
N GLU A 6 -5.90 14.30 -1.31
CA GLU A 6 -6.34 13.43 -2.41
C GLU A 6 -6.20 11.96 -2.02
N LEU A 7 -5.05 11.57 -1.47
CA LEU A 7 -4.82 10.21 -0.97
C LEU A 7 -5.82 9.85 0.12
N GLU A 8 -6.05 10.73 1.10
CA GLU A 8 -7.01 10.49 2.17
C GLU A 8 -8.44 10.31 1.67
N ARG A 9 -8.90 11.16 0.74
CA ARG A 9 -10.23 11.02 0.13
C ARG A 9 -10.35 9.70 -0.64
N TRP A 10 -9.33 9.34 -1.41
CA TRP A 10 -9.32 8.10 -2.18
C TRP A 10 -9.35 6.89 -1.25
N LEU A 11 -8.52 6.85 -0.21
CA LEU A 11 -8.51 5.78 0.79
C LEU A 11 -9.85 5.67 1.53
N ALA A 12 -10.45 6.79 1.92
CA ALA A 12 -11.74 6.79 2.61
C ALA A 12 -12.84 6.16 1.75
N ALA A 13 -12.85 6.43 0.44
CA ALA A 13 -13.79 5.82 -0.49
C ALA A 13 -13.56 4.31 -0.66
N HIS A 14 -12.31 3.88 -0.76
CA HIS A 14 -11.94 2.49 -1.07
C HIS A 14 -11.82 1.56 0.15
N THR A 15 -11.85 2.12 1.36
CA THR A 15 -11.79 1.35 2.63
C THR A 15 -13.05 1.47 3.48
N ALA A 16 -14.13 2.07 2.95
CA ALA A 16 -15.35 2.35 3.71
C ALA A 16 -15.98 1.09 4.33
N ALA A 17 -15.94 -0.04 3.62
CA ALA A 17 -16.51 -1.32 4.05
C ALA A 17 -15.48 -2.28 4.70
N ALA A 18 -14.23 -1.84 4.89
CA ALA A 18 -13.18 -2.69 5.44
C ALA A 18 -13.37 -2.91 6.95
N PRO A 19 -12.97 -4.07 7.50
CA PRO A 19 -12.93 -4.29 8.96
C PRO A 19 -12.11 -3.21 9.67
N ALA A 20 -12.64 -2.66 10.77
CA ALA A 20 -12.08 -1.48 11.44
C ALA A 20 -10.58 -1.62 11.77
N THR A 21 -10.18 -2.74 12.36
CA THR A 21 -8.79 -3.00 12.75
C THR A 21 -7.83 -3.05 11.56
N LEU A 22 -8.24 -3.66 10.44
CA LEU A 22 -7.43 -3.69 9.23
C LEU A 22 -7.36 -2.30 8.59
N LYS A 23 -8.49 -1.59 8.53
CA LYS A 23 -8.56 -0.22 8.03
C LYS A 23 -7.62 0.70 8.81
N GLU A 24 -7.66 0.68 10.14
CA GLU A 24 -6.78 1.47 10.99
C GLU A 24 -5.31 1.16 10.70
N ARG A 25 -4.96 -0.11 10.58
CA ARG A 25 -3.58 -0.53 10.29
C ARG A 25 -3.09 -0.06 8.92
N VAL A 26 -3.93 -0.18 7.88
CA VAL A 26 -3.63 0.35 6.55
C VAL A 26 -3.39 1.86 6.60
N LEU A 27 -4.27 2.61 7.25
CA LEU A 27 -4.14 4.07 7.36
C LEU A 27 -2.89 4.49 8.14
N GLU A 28 -2.52 3.76 9.20
CA GLU A 28 -1.29 4.01 9.96
C GLU A 28 -0.06 3.90 9.06
N HIS A 29 0.07 2.81 8.30
CA HIS A 29 1.23 2.58 7.43
C HIS A 29 1.29 3.54 6.25
N VAL A 30 0.15 3.86 5.64
CA VAL A 30 0.11 4.79 4.51
C VAL A 30 0.44 6.22 4.93
N ARG A 31 0.05 6.65 6.15
CA ARG A 31 0.42 7.96 6.69
C ARG A 31 1.90 8.10 7.03
N ALA A 32 2.62 6.98 7.18
CA ALA A 32 4.06 7.00 7.43
C ALA A 32 4.89 7.26 6.16
N VAL A 33 4.25 7.41 4.99
CA VAL A 33 4.91 7.60 3.70
C VAL A 33 4.42 8.88 3.03
N ASP A 34 5.34 9.85 2.90
CA ASP A 34 5.08 11.14 2.22
C ASP A 34 5.61 11.19 0.78
N ASP A 35 6.43 10.21 0.39
CA ASP A 35 7.02 10.10 -0.94
C ASP A 35 6.07 9.44 -1.94
N GLY A 36 6.14 9.89 -3.20
CA GLY A 36 5.35 9.36 -4.32
C GLY A 36 4.70 10.46 -5.17
N GLY A 37 4.72 10.26 -6.49
CA GLY A 37 4.14 11.16 -7.48
C GLY A 37 2.65 10.92 -7.74
N THR A 38 2.15 9.71 -7.45
CA THR A 38 0.75 9.27 -7.62
C THR A 38 0.21 8.52 -6.41
N VAL A 39 -1.12 8.38 -6.30
CA VAL A 39 -1.76 7.58 -5.23
C VAL A 39 -1.24 6.14 -5.24
N ALA A 40 -1.13 5.54 -6.43
CA ALA A 40 -0.59 4.19 -6.61
C ALA A 40 0.85 4.06 -6.11
N GLU A 41 1.72 5.02 -6.44
CA GLU A 41 3.12 5.02 -5.99
C GLU A 41 3.25 5.19 -4.47
N ARG A 42 2.45 6.08 -3.85
CA ARG A 42 2.45 6.24 -2.38
C ARG A 42 2.05 4.96 -1.67
N LEU A 43 1.02 4.28 -2.18
CA LEU A 43 0.56 3.00 -1.64
C LEU A 43 1.61 1.90 -1.84
N ALA A 44 2.24 1.84 -3.01
CA ALA A 44 3.34 0.90 -3.28
C ALA A 44 4.49 1.05 -2.28
N LEU A 45 4.96 2.28 -2.05
CA LEU A 45 6.01 2.59 -1.08
C LEU A 45 5.60 2.25 0.35
N ALA A 46 4.34 2.48 0.71
CA ALA A 46 3.81 2.07 2.01
C ALA A 46 3.82 0.54 2.17
N ALA A 47 3.41 -0.22 1.15
CA ALA A 47 3.47 -1.67 1.18
C ALA A 47 4.91 -2.20 1.33
N GLU A 48 5.85 -1.67 0.55
CA GLU A 48 7.27 -2.01 0.62
C GLU A 48 7.83 -1.81 2.04
N ARG A 49 7.53 -0.66 2.64
CA ARG A 49 7.93 -0.36 4.03
C ARG A 49 7.36 -1.38 5.03
N VAL A 50 6.10 -1.79 4.86
CA VAL A 50 5.46 -2.76 5.78
C VAL A 50 6.05 -4.15 5.60
N LEU A 51 6.33 -4.57 4.37
CA LEU A 51 6.95 -5.88 4.11
C LEU A 51 8.35 -5.95 4.71
N ALA A 52 9.15 -4.89 4.62
CA ALA A 52 10.44 -4.82 5.31
C ALA A 52 10.30 -4.99 6.84
N ILE A 53 9.29 -4.38 7.47
CA ILE A 53 9.02 -4.55 8.91
C ILE A 53 8.65 -6.01 9.24
N VAL A 54 7.82 -6.64 8.38
CA VAL A 54 7.38 -8.03 8.55
C VAL A 54 8.57 -9.00 8.47
N GLU A 55 9.48 -8.76 7.53
CA GLU A 55 10.69 -9.58 7.33
C GLU A 55 11.65 -9.54 8.52
N GLU A 56 11.76 -8.39 9.20
CA GLU A 56 12.60 -8.25 10.39
C GLU A 56 12.07 -9.02 11.63
N HIS A 57 10.80 -9.44 11.62
CA HIS A 57 10.12 -10.01 12.79
C HIS A 57 9.46 -11.38 12.50
N PRO A 58 10.20 -12.39 12.01
CA PRO A 58 9.61 -13.68 11.66
C PRO A 58 9.09 -14.42 12.91
N GLY A 59 7.80 -14.76 12.90
CA GLY A 59 7.17 -15.60 13.94
C GLY A 59 6.45 -14.84 15.05
N ASP A 60 6.41 -13.50 15.01
CA ASP A 60 5.55 -12.71 15.90
C ASP A 60 4.10 -12.71 15.38
N ARG A 61 3.16 -13.07 16.25
CA ARG A 61 1.73 -13.07 15.93
C ARG A 61 1.18 -11.66 15.72
N GLY A 62 1.82 -10.63 16.28
CA GLY A 62 1.49 -9.22 16.06
C GLY A 62 1.66 -8.79 14.60
N ILE A 63 2.67 -9.36 13.92
CA ILE A 63 3.04 -9.05 12.54
C ILE A 63 2.06 -9.64 11.51
N ALA A 64 1.25 -10.62 11.89
CA ALA A 64 0.25 -11.19 10.97
C ALA A 64 -0.76 -10.13 10.49
N LEU A 65 -1.07 -9.14 11.33
CA LEU A 65 -1.92 -8.02 10.94
C LEU A 65 -1.18 -7.05 10.01
N ASP A 66 0.11 -6.83 10.23
CA ASP A 66 0.94 -5.98 9.35
C ASP A 66 1.11 -6.61 7.97
N LEU A 67 1.32 -7.93 7.90
CA LEU A 67 1.35 -8.66 6.63
C LEU A 67 0.01 -8.56 5.88
N LEU A 68 -1.12 -8.70 6.59
CA LEU A 68 -2.45 -8.51 5.99
C LEU A 68 -2.66 -7.05 5.53
N ALA A 69 -2.12 -6.08 6.27
CA ALA A 69 -2.17 -4.68 5.86
C ALA A 69 -1.32 -4.43 4.60
N ALA A 70 -0.12 -5.03 4.51
CA ALA A 70 0.72 -4.96 3.31
C ALA A 70 -0.01 -5.51 2.07
N ASP A 71 -0.61 -6.69 2.17
CA ASP A 71 -1.41 -7.30 1.08
C ASP A 71 -2.57 -6.39 0.64
N ALA A 72 -3.29 -5.81 1.60
CA ALA A 72 -4.36 -4.86 1.33
C ALA A 72 -3.83 -3.59 0.63
N ILE A 73 -2.69 -3.05 1.08
CA ILE A 73 -2.07 -1.86 0.49
C ILE A 73 -1.60 -2.15 -0.94
N ILE A 74 -1.00 -3.31 -1.21
CA ILE A 74 -0.62 -3.74 -2.58
C ILE A 74 -1.86 -3.77 -3.47
N THR A 75 -2.94 -4.38 -2.99
CA THR A 75 -4.21 -4.45 -3.73
C THR A 75 -4.76 -3.06 -4.03
N LEU A 76 -4.71 -2.14 -3.07
CA LEU A 76 -5.13 -0.75 -3.24
C LEU A 76 -4.22 0.01 -4.22
N ALA A 77 -2.90 -0.23 -4.21
CA ALA A 77 -1.96 0.36 -5.15
C ALA A 77 -2.27 -0.06 -6.59
N LEU A 78 -2.52 -1.35 -6.80
CA LEU A 78 -2.92 -1.90 -8.09
C LEU A 78 -4.27 -1.34 -8.56
N LEU A 79 -5.24 -1.20 -7.66
CA LEU A 79 -6.53 -0.59 -7.97
C LEU A 79 -6.37 0.88 -8.38
N ALA A 80 -5.63 1.68 -7.61
CA ALA A 80 -5.36 3.08 -7.92
C ALA A 80 -4.68 3.24 -9.28
N GLN A 81 -3.74 2.34 -9.62
CA GLN A 81 -3.10 2.31 -10.93
C GLN A 81 -4.09 1.95 -12.05
N ALA A 82 -4.94 0.95 -11.83
CA ALA A 82 -5.94 0.52 -12.80
C ALA A 82 -6.96 1.62 -13.11
N GLU A 83 -7.35 2.41 -12.10
CA GLU A 83 -8.26 3.56 -12.27
C GLU A 83 -7.60 4.72 -13.02
N ALA A 84 -6.34 5.03 -12.71
CA ALA A 84 -5.65 6.19 -13.27
C ALA A 84 -5.08 5.94 -14.68
N ALA A 85 -4.48 4.77 -14.91
CA ALA A 85 -3.84 4.40 -16.16
C ALA A 85 -3.81 2.87 -16.34
N PRO A 86 -4.92 2.26 -16.79
CA PRO A 86 -5.06 0.80 -16.91
C PRO A 86 -4.04 0.18 -17.87
N ASP A 87 -3.71 0.87 -18.97
CA ASP A 87 -2.72 0.41 -19.96
C ASP A 87 -1.31 0.26 -19.36
N ARG A 88 -1.04 0.89 -18.21
CA ARG A 88 0.25 0.84 -17.50
C ARG A 88 0.25 -0.12 -16.31
N LEU A 89 -0.87 -0.77 -16.00
CA LEU A 89 -1.00 -1.65 -14.84
C LEU A 89 0.02 -2.80 -14.86
N GLY A 90 0.24 -3.42 -16.03
CA GLY A 90 1.22 -4.51 -16.16
C GLY A 90 2.63 -4.07 -15.78
N ALA A 91 3.10 -2.95 -16.35
CA ALA A 91 4.43 -2.40 -16.03
C ALA A 91 4.55 -1.96 -14.57
N PHE A 92 3.49 -1.43 -13.97
CA PHE A 92 3.46 -1.07 -12.56
C PHE A 92 3.58 -2.31 -11.66
N ALA A 93 2.81 -3.37 -11.94
CA ALA A 93 2.88 -4.62 -11.18
C ALA A 93 4.25 -5.31 -11.32
N GLU A 94 4.85 -5.29 -12.51
CA GLU A 94 6.23 -5.74 -12.73
C GLU A 94 7.24 -4.96 -11.89
N GLY A 95 7.05 -3.64 -11.75
CA GLY A 95 7.86 -2.78 -10.89
C GLY A 95 7.79 -3.18 -9.41
N LEU A 96 6.59 -3.49 -8.89
CA LEU A 96 6.42 -3.98 -7.52
C LEU A 96 7.19 -5.27 -7.27
N LEU A 97 7.11 -6.24 -8.21
CA LEU A 97 7.82 -7.51 -8.11
C LEU A 97 9.34 -7.37 -8.21
N ALA A 98 9.82 -6.38 -8.95
CA ALA A 98 11.26 -6.11 -9.08
C ALA A 98 11.84 -5.48 -7.81
N ALA A 99 11.09 -4.61 -7.13
CA ALA A 99 11.48 -4.00 -5.86
C ALA A 99 11.67 -5.06 -4.76
N GLU A 100 10.73 -6.00 -4.62
CA GLU A 100 10.82 -7.15 -3.71
C GLU A 100 12.08 -8.00 -3.89
N ARG A 101 12.58 -8.14 -5.12
CA ARG A 101 13.77 -8.97 -5.40
C ARG A 101 15.09 -8.24 -5.14
N ALA A 102 15.05 -6.93 -4.95
CA ALA A 102 16.21 -6.08 -4.76
C ALA A 102 16.48 -5.74 -3.28
N GLY A 103 15.48 -5.96 -2.41
CA GLY A 103 15.65 -6.01 -0.95
C GLY A 103 16.32 -7.31 -0.51
#